data_AF-A0AAP7GWT7-F1
#
_entry.id   AF-A0AAP7GWT7-F1
#
_cell.length_a   1.000
_cell.length_b   1.000
_cell.length_c   1.000
_cell.angle_alpha   90.00
_cell.angle_beta   90.00
_cell.angle_gamma   90.00
#
_symmetry.space_group_name_H-M   'P 1'
#
loop_
_entity.id
_entity.type
_entity.pdbx_description
1 polymer ?
#
loop_
_entity_poly.entity_id
_entity_poly.type
_entity_poly.pdbx_seq_one_letter_code
_entity_poly.pdbx_strand_id
1 'polypeptide(L)'
;MRNLFILILSFLVFSNVLAKNVDLINPCTNENILLNNRAISNKAEAFFISYLDQDGEACYKKKYDLFFKVNDSYIYNKELFNDLNNVYPEVGVSDNVFMIDFEYGNGQSNIERYYLTTSSGNIYLDKKDIIYSRSGKPKEIKFNNINIKDVEFSKLINIY
;
A
#
# COMPACT_ATOMS: atom_id res chain seq x y z
N MET A 1 -25.02 -37.54 -28.89
CA MET A 1 -24.83 -37.09 -27.49
C MET A 1 -23.40 -36.59 -27.30
N ARG A 2 -23.04 -35.42 -27.84
CA ARG A 2 -21.68 -34.83 -27.72
C ARG A 2 -21.68 -33.37 -27.28
N ASN A 3 -22.85 -32.83 -26.92
CA ASN A 3 -23.03 -31.41 -26.57
C ASN A 3 -23.53 -31.21 -25.13
N LEU A 4 -23.79 -32.28 -24.37
CA LEU A 4 -24.25 -32.15 -22.98
C LEU A 4 -23.10 -32.05 -21.96
N PHE A 5 -21.87 -32.41 -22.35
CA PHE A 5 -20.71 -32.41 -21.44
C PHE A 5 -20.05 -31.03 -21.28
N ILE A 6 -20.25 -30.11 -22.23
CA ILE A 6 -19.61 -28.78 -22.20
C ILE A 6 -20.35 -27.82 -21.26
N LEU A 7 -21.65 -28.04 -21.04
CA LEU A 7 -22.49 -27.16 -20.22
C LEU A 7 -22.30 -27.36 -18.71
N ILE A 8 -21.71 -28.48 -18.28
CA ILE A 8 -21.42 -28.74 -16.86
C ILE A 8 -20.01 -28.23 -16.49
N LEU A 9 -19.10 -28.11 -17.46
CA LEU A 9 -17.76 -27.54 -17.22
C LEU A 9 -17.78 -26.01 -17.07
N SER A 10 -18.81 -25.33 -17.59
CA SER A 10 -19.01 -23.89 -17.41
C SER A 10 -19.53 -23.49 -16.02
N PHE A 11 -19.92 -24.45 -15.18
CA PHE A 11 -20.28 -24.20 -13.77
C PHE A 11 -19.08 -24.29 -12.82
N LEU A 12 -17.88 -24.60 -13.33
CA LEU A 12 -16.66 -24.72 -12.52
C LEU A 12 -15.73 -23.50 -12.57
N VAL A 13 -16.20 -22.37 -13.12
CA VAL A 13 -15.46 -21.11 -13.08
C VAL A 13 -16.20 -20.17 -12.14
N PHE A 14 -15.45 -19.56 -11.21
CA PHE A 14 -15.92 -18.62 -10.19
C PHE A 14 -16.46 -19.23 -8.89
N SER A 15 -15.70 -20.13 -8.26
CA SER A 15 -15.48 -19.93 -6.82
C SER A 15 -14.53 -18.74 -6.67
N ASN A 16 -15.06 -17.53 -6.90
CA ASN A 16 -14.44 -16.31 -6.43
C ASN A 16 -14.32 -16.48 -4.92
N VAL A 17 -13.12 -16.76 -4.45
CA VAL A 17 -12.73 -16.57 -3.07
C VAL A 17 -13.24 -15.18 -2.71
N LEU A 18 -14.25 -15.16 -1.84
CA LEU A 18 -14.86 -13.98 -1.30
C LEU A 18 -13.73 -13.18 -0.68
N ALA A 19 -13.21 -12.19 -1.42
CA ALA A 19 -12.37 -11.15 -0.86
C ALA A 19 -13.22 -10.55 0.26
N LYS A 20 -12.90 -10.90 1.50
CA LYS A 20 -13.52 -10.38 2.71
C LYS A 20 -13.66 -8.88 2.50
N ASN A 21 -14.89 -8.39 2.36
CA ASN A 21 -15.22 -7.01 2.04
C ASN A 21 -14.32 -6.09 2.87
N VAL A 22 -13.26 -5.59 2.25
CA VAL A 22 -12.56 -4.43 2.78
C VAL A 22 -13.46 -3.29 2.33
N ASP A 23 -14.33 -2.84 3.22
CA ASP A 23 -15.21 -1.71 2.96
C ASP A 23 -14.33 -0.47 2.75
N LEU A 24 -13.93 -0.25 1.50
CA LEU A 24 -13.24 0.93 1.00
C LEU A 24 -14.25 2.09 0.95
N ILE A 25 -14.59 2.60 2.12
CA ILE A 25 -15.50 3.73 2.25
C ILE A 25 -14.67 5.00 2.07
N ASN A 26 -14.96 5.73 1.00
CA ASN A 26 -14.46 7.08 0.85
C ASN A 26 -15.19 7.99 1.87
N PRO A 27 -14.47 8.71 2.74
CA PRO A 27 -15.11 9.57 3.76
C PRO A 27 -15.66 10.90 3.20
N CYS A 28 -15.37 11.21 1.94
CA CYS A 28 -15.84 12.37 1.20
C CYS A 28 -16.97 12.04 0.21
N THR A 29 -16.91 10.90 -0.50
CA THR A 29 -17.91 10.48 -1.51
C THR A 29 -18.04 8.94 -1.60
N ASN A 30 -18.60 8.40 -2.68
CA ASN A 30 -18.57 6.96 -3.00
C ASN A 30 -17.54 6.61 -4.09
N GLU A 31 -16.73 7.57 -4.55
CA GLU A 31 -15.85 7.39 -5.71
C GLU A 31 -14.38 7.24 -5.29
N ASN A 32 -13.67 6.29 -5.90
CA ASN A 32 -12.26 6.01 -5.63
C ASN A 32 -11.52 5.89 -6.95
N ILE A 33 -10.24 6.28 -6.99
CA ILE A 33 -9.39 6.08 -8.17
C ILE A 33 -8.11 5.33 -7.78
N LEU A 34 -7.81 4.29 -8.55
CA LEU A 34 -6.50 3.64 -8.49
C LEU A 34 -5.44 4.62 -8.99
N LEU A 35 -4.44 4.91 -8.17
CA LEU A 35 -3.31 5.72 -8.60
C LEU A 35 -2.46 4.92 -9.58
N ASN A 36 -1.92 5.58 -10.62
CA ASN A 36 -0.91 5.01 -11.54
C ASN A 36 0.45 4.75 -10.84
N ASN A 37 0.43 4.52 -9.53
CA ASN A 37 1.57 4.26 -8.68
C ASN A 37 1.45 2.81 -8.20
N ARG A 38 1.97 1.90 -9.02
CA ARG A 38 1.87 0.44 -8.90
C ARG A 38 3.26 -0.16 -9.09
N ALA A 39 3.65 -1.04 -8.19
CA ALA A 39 4.89 -1.79 -8.29
C ALA A 39 4.64 -3.30 -8.17
N ILE A 40 5.44 -4.11 -8.85
CA ILE A 40 5.28 -5.58 -8.89
C ILE A 40 6.63 -6.22 -8.57
N SER A 41 6.63 -7.20 -7.65
CA SER A 41 7.81 -7.97 -7.25
C SER A 41 7.39 -9.38 -6.86
N ASN A 42 8.05 -10.43 -7.40
CA ASN A 42 7.92 -11.82 -6.95
C ASN A 42 6.47 -12.29 -6.65
N LYS A 43 5.53 -12.07 -7.57
CA LYS A 43 4.09 -12.41 -7.44
C LYS A 43 3.33 -11.63 -6.37
N ALA A 44 3.94 -10.58 -5.85
CA ALA A 44 3.29 -9.55 -5.10
C ALA A 44 3.19 -8.28 -5.92
N GLU A 45 2.18 -7.49 -5.60
CA GLU A 45 1.90 -6.19 -6.19
C GLU A 45 1.59 -5.23 -5.05
N ALA A 46 2.09 -4.01 -5.16
CA ALA A 46 1.77 -2.90 -4.27
C ALA A 46 1.16 -1.77 -5.10
N PHE A 47 0.06 -1.17 -4.63
CA PHE A 47 -0.59 -0.07 -5.33
C PHE A 47 -1.37 0.84 -4.37
N PHE A 48 -1.44 2.12 -4.73
CA PHE A 48 -2.20 3.10 -3.97
C PHE A 48 -3.60 3.31 -4.56
N ILE A 49 -4.59 3.48 -3.69
CA ILE A 49 -5.91 4.00 -4.04
C ILE A 49 -6.02 5.41 -3.47
N SER A 50 -6.39 6.38 -4.31
CA SER A 50 -6.73 7.74 -3.88
C SER A 50 -8.24 7.90 -3.78
N TYR A 51 -8.65 8.77 -2.86
CA TYR A 51 -10.05 9.08 -2.59
C TYR A 51 -10.37 10.46 -3.14
N LEU A 52 -11.49 10.58 -3.88
CA LEU A 52 -11.92 11.84 -4.44
C LEU A 52 -13.07 12.49 -3.67
N ASP A 53 -13.12 13.81 -3.63
CA ASP A 53 -14.31 14.53 -3.21
C ASP A 53 -15.36 14.62 -4.34
N GLN A 54 -16.45 15.35 -4.08
CA GLN A 54 -17.58 15.47 -5.01
C GLN A 54 -17.23 16.23 -6.30
N ASP A 55 -16.13 16.98 -6.29
CA ASP A 55 -15.66 17.78 -7.41
C ASP A 55 -14.58 17.02 -8.22
N GLY A 56 -14.23 15.80 -7.79
CA GLY A 56 -13.19 14.97 -8.41
C GLY A 56 -11.78 15.30 -7.93
N GLU A 57 -11.64 16.10 -6.87
CA GLU A 57 -10.36 16.51 -6.28
C GLU A 57 -9.95 15.59 -5.12
N ALA A 58 -8.72 15.69 -4.62
CA ALA A 58 -8.24 14.82 -3.53
C ALA A 58 -9.04 15.02 -2.22
N CYS A 59 -9.61 13.94 -1.69
CA CYS A 59 -10.33 13.93 -0.41
C CYS A 59 -9.37 14.21 0.76
N TYR A 60 -9.47 15.38 1.37
CA TYR A 60 -8.58 15.78 2.48
C TYR A 60 -8.82 15.02 3.78
N LYS A 61 -9.98 14.36 3.96
CA LYS A 61 -10.23 13.49 5.13
C LYS A 61 -9.40 12.21 5.09
N LYS A 62 -9.07 11.71 3.90
CA LYS A 62 -8.23 10.55 3.68
C LYS A 62 -7.70 10.59 2.25
N LYS A 63 -6.39 10.76 2.07
CA LYS A 63 -5.83 10.97 0.73
C LYS A 63 -5.58 9.67 -0.02
N TYR A 64 -5.00 8.67 0.64
CA TYR A 64 -4.65 7.41 -0.02
C TYR A 64 -4.63 6.23 0.96
N ASP A 65 -4.80 5.02 0.41
CA ASP A 65 -4.53 3.74 1.06
C ASP A 65 -3.53 2.93 0.22
N LEU A 66 -2.67 2.17 0.89
CA LEU A 66 -1.77 1.21 0.23
C LEU A 66 -2.30 -0.20 0.37
N PHE A 67 -2.39 -0.88 -0.77
CA PHE A 67 -2.76 -2.28 -0.85
C PHE A 67 -1.59 -3.10 -1.32
N PHE A 68 -1.49 -4.31 -0.78
CA PHE A 68 -0.65 -5.35 -1.35
C PHE A 68 -1.52 -6.51 -1.80
N LYS A 69 -1.26 -7.02 -3.01
CA LYS A 69 -1.79 -8.28 -3.47
C LYS A 69 -0.64 -9.27 -3.49
N VAL A 70 -0.69 -10.32 -2.67
CA VAL A 70 0.32 -11.39 -2.64
C VAL A 70 -0.36 -12.68 -3.09
N ASN A 71 0.03 -13.20 -4.25
CA ASN A 71 -0.72 -14.24 -4.95
C ASN A 71 -2.19 -13.78 -5.16
N ASP A 72 -3.17 -14.53 -4.63
CA ASP A 72 -4.60 -14.22 -4.74
C ASP A 72 -5.18 -13.56 -3.47
N SER A 73 -4.33 -13.17 -2.52
CA SER A 73 -4.76 -12.56 -1.25
C SER A 73 -4.41 -11.08 -1.20
N TYR A 74 -5.37 -10.27 -0.74
CA TYR A 74 -5.16 -8.85 -0.47
C TYR A 74 -4.75 -8.64 1.00
N ILE A 75 -3.73 -7.80 1.19
CA ILE A 75 -3.26 -7.34 2.49
C ILE A 75 -3.49 -5.84 2.53
N TYR A 76 -4.17 -5.42 3.59
CA TYR A 76 -4.58 -4.05 3.83
C TYR A 76 -4.47 -3.74 5.32
N ASN A 77 -4.06 -2.53 5.64
CA ASN A 77 -4.03 -1.99 6.99
C ASN A 77 -4.60 -0.56 6.96
N LYS A 78 -5.77 -0.38 7.56
CA LYS A 78 -6.46 0.91 7.63
C LYS A 78 -5.72 1.97 8.45
N GLU A 79 -4.88 1.55 9.39
CA GLU A 79 -4.15 2.45 10.28
C GLU A 79 -2.80 2.85 9.67
N LEU A 80 -2.41 2.27 8.52
CA LEU A 80 -1.06 2.41 7.97
C LEU A 80 -0.65 3.87 7.76
N PHE A 81 -1.59 4.71 7.30
CA PHE A 81 -1.41 6.14 7.06
C PHE A 81 -2.21 7.03 8.02
N ASN A 82 -2.68 6.50 9.15
CA ASN A 82 -3.38 7.33 10.12
C ASN A 82 -2.47 8.45 10.65
N ASP A 83 -3.08 9.62 10.86
CA ASP A 83 -2.41 10.86 11.27
C ASP A 83 -1.32 11.39 10.30
N LEU A 84 -1.25 10.88 9.06
CA LEU A 84 -0.32 11.34 8.01
C LEU A 84 -1.01 12.20 6.94
N ASN A 85 -1.35 13.44 7.31
CA ASN A 85 -2.12 14.34 6.44
C ASN A 85 -1.31 14.95 5.28
N ASN A 86 0.01 15.13 5.44
CA ASN A 86 0.87 15.84 4.49
C ASN A 86 2.05 14.97 4.04
N VAL A 87 1.74 13.74 3.62
CA VAL A 87 2.71 12.83 3.00
C VAL A 87 2.30 12.64 1.52
N TYR A 88 3.27 12.42 0.65
CA TYR A 88 3.04 12.05 -0.74
C TYR A 88 3.83 10.76 -1.01
N PRO A 89 3.20 9.60 -0.85
CA PRO A 89 3.91 8.34 -0.96
C PRO A 89 4.04 7.89 -2.42
N GLU A 90 5.19 7.30 -2.76
CA GLU A 90 5.43 6.63 -4.04
C GLU A 90 5.97 5.21 -3.80
N VAL A 91 5.45 4.22 -4.53
CA VAL A 91 5.91 2.84 -4.43
C VAL A 91 6.75 2.45 -5.65
N GLY A 92 7.92 1.88 -5.37
CA GLY A 92 8.83 1.32 -6.35
C GLY A 92 9.29 -0.09 -5.94
N VAL A 93 10.10 -0.70 -6.81
CA VAL A 93 10.76 -1.99 -6.55
C VAL A 93 12.21 -1.92 -7.00
N SER A 94 13.12 -2.44 -6.19
CA SER A 94 14.51 -2.72 -6.56
C SER A 94 14.91 -4.07 -5.98
N ASP A 95 15.55 -4.92 -6.77
CA ASP A 95 16.06 -6.23 -6.34
C ASP A 95 15.02 -7.07 -5.56
N ASN A 96 13.78 -7.07 -6.04
CA ASN A 96 12.61 -7.71 -5.42
C ASN A 96 12.16 -7.16 -4.05
N VAL A 97 12.75 -6.07 -3.58
CA VAL A 97 12.32 -5.33 -2.39
C VAL A 97 11.39 -4.20 -2.82
N PHE A 98 10.22 -4.12 -2.19
CA PHE A 98 9.36 -2.95 -2.34
C PHE A 98 9.96 -1.77 -1.59
N MET A 99 9.90 -0.61 -2.20
CA MET A 99 10.36 0.65 -1.62
C MET A 99 9.19 1.61 -1.61
N ILE A 100 8.96 2.28 -0.48
CA ILE A 100 7.96 3.35 -0.42
C ILE A 100 8.67 4.63 0.02
N ASP A 101 8.67 5.62 -0.86
CA ASP A 101 9.25 6.93 -0.62
C ASP A 101 8.17 7.85 -0.08
N PHE A 102 8.46 8.45 1.07
CA PHE A 102 7.60 9.38 1.77
C PHE A 102 8.20 10.76 1.67
N GLU A 103 7.62 11.60 0.81
CA GLU A 103 7.90 13.02 0.83
C GLU A 103 6.94 13.73 1.78
N TYR A 104 7.47 14.51 2.73
CA TYR A 104 6.66 15.26 3.69
C TYR A 104 7.34 16.54 4.21
N GLY A 105 6.52 17.51 4.60
CA GLY A 105 6.96 18.73 5.28
C GLY A 105 6.21 19.98 4.85
N ASN A 106 6.03 20.92 5.79
CA ASN A 106 5.31 22.17 5.55
C ASN A 106 6.29 23.25 5.07
N GLY A 107 6.61 23.24 3.78
CA GLY A 107 7.47 24.24 3.12
C GLY A 107 8.95 23.84 3.00
N GLN A 108 9.34 22.66 3.50
CA GLN A 108 10.66 22.05 3.32
C GLN A 108 10.50 20.53 3.21
N SER A 109 11.04 19.94 2.14
CA SER A 109 10.89 18.51 1.85
C SER A 109 11.75 17.66 2.81
N ASN A 110 11.20 16.59 3.36
CA ASN A 110 11.93 15.48 3.99
C ASN A 110 11.58 14.23 3.21
N ILE A 111 12.56 13.35 3.01
CA ILE A 111 12.38 12.11 2.26
C ILE A 111 12.85 10.95 3.13
N GLU A 112 11.91 10.09 3.50
CA GLU A 112 12.19 8.80 4.11
C GLU A 112 11.80 7.69 3.15
N ARG A 113 12.57 6.60 3.13
CA ARG A 113 12.31 5.42 2.30
C ARG A 113 12.13 4.19 3.18
N TYR A 114 11.02 3.51 2.99
CA TYR A 114 10.66 2.29 3.70
C TYR A 114 10.89 1.08 2.78
N TYR A 115 11.52 0.03 3.31
CA TYR A 115 11.87 -1.17 2.55
C TYR A 115 11.04 -2.33 3.06
N LEU A 116 10.35 -3.00 2.13
CA LEU A 116 9.46 -4.10 2.45
C LEU A 116 9.78 -5.34 1.63
N THR A 117 9.79 -6.48 2.30
CA THR A 117 9.95 -7.78 1.66
C THR A 117 8.68 -8.62 1.75
N THR A 118 8.56 -9.52 0.79
CA THR A 118 7.50 -10.53 0.76
C THR A 118 8.05 -11.83 1.34
N SER A 119 7.34 -12.40 2.31
CA SER A 119 7.69 -13.71 2.87
C SER A 119 6.44 -14.42 3.37
N SER A 120 6.35 -15.73 3.12
CA SER A 120 5.26 -16.57 3.64
C SER A 120 3.85 -16.00 3.41
N GLY A 121 3.61 -15.43 2.22
CA GLY A 121 2.32 -14.82 1.85
C GLY A 121 1.99 -13.50 2.56
N ASN A 122 2.95 -12.89 3.24
CA ASN A 122 2.81 -11.61 3.95
C ASN A 122 3.85 -10.58 3.47
N ILE A 123 3.68 -9.34 3.91
CA ILE A 123 4.58 -8.22 3.68
C ILE A 123 5.16 -7.79 5.03
N TYR A 124 6.47 -7.58 5.06
CA TYR A 124 7.21 -7.17 6.24
C TYR A 124 7.98 -5.89 5.97
N LEU A 125 7.98 -5.00 6.95
CA LEU A 125 8.84 -3.82 6.97
C LEU A 125 10.20 -4.21 7.58
N ASP A 126 11.26 -4.07 6.80
CA ASP A 126 12.60 -4.54 7.18
C ASP A 126 13.48 -3.41 7.69
N LYS A 127 13.44 -2.26 7.02
CA LYS A 127 14.20 -1.07 7.41
C LYS A 127 13.56 0.20 6.86
N LYS A 128 14.01 1.34 7.38
CA LYS A 128 13.85 2.63 6.73
C LYS A 128 15.18 3.36 6.62
N ASP A 129 15.30 4.18 5.58
CA ASP A 129 16.39 5.13 5.41
C ASP A 129 15.83 6.55 5.44
N ILE A 130 16.47 7.44 6.19
CA ILE A 130 16.27 8.88 6.06
C ILE A 130 17.17 9.33 4.90
N ILE A 131 16.59 9.51 3.70
CA ILE A 131 17.33 9.91 2.50
C ILE A 131 17.71 11.38 2.58
N TYR A 132 16.74 12.21 2.95
CA TYR A 132 16.92 13.63 3.10
C TYR A 132 16.19 14.13 4.34
N SER A 133 16.92 14.81 5.22
CA SER A 133 16.38 15.49 6.38
C SER A 133 17.16 16.77 6.61
N ARG A 134 16.44 17.85 6.90
CA ARG A 134 17.07 19.14 7.22
C ARG A 134 17.79 19.10 8.58
N SER A 135 17.23 18.39 9.54
CA SER A 135 17.68 18.37 10.94
C SER A 135 18.71 17.29 11.23
N GLY A 136 18.97 16.39 10.28
CA GLY A 136 19.72 15.17 10.53
C GLY A 136 20.61 14.74 9.38
N LYS A 137 21.56 13.87 9.71
CA LYS A 137 22.32 13.12 8.71
C LYS A 137 21.47 11.95 8.21
N PRO A 138 21.71 11.47 6.98
CA PRO A 138 21.14 10.20 6.53
C PRO A 138 21.40 9.11 7.56
N LYS A 139 20.36 8.35 7.87
CA LYS A 139 20.40 7.29 8.89
C LYS A 139 19.57 6.11 8.40
N GLU A 140 20.12 4.92 8.59
CA GLU A 140 19.41 3.66 8.44
C GLU A 140 18.87 3.21 9.81
N ILE A 141 17.60 2.79 9.84
CA ILE A 141 16.96 2.18 11.00
C ILE A 141 16.42 0.83 10.57
N LYS A 142 16.88 -0.24 11.22
CA LYS A 142 16.43 -1.61 10.96
C LYS A 142 15.29 -1.98 11.88
N PHE A 143 14.34 -2.72 11.35
CA PHE A 143 13.21 -3.30 12.07
C PHE A 143 13.36 -4.82 12.12
N ASN A 144 12.81 -5.45 13.15
CA ASN A 144 12.79 -6.90 13.27
C ASN A 144 11.59 -7.49 12.49
N ASN A 145 11.59 -7.32 11.15
CA ASN A 145 10.57 -7.84 10.23
C ASN A 145 9.14 -7.63 10.75
N ILE A 146 8.72 -6.38 10.92
CA ILE A 146 7.39 -6.06 11.45
C ILE A 146 6.36 -6.33 10.33
N ASN A 147 5.30 -7.09 10.61
CA ASN A 147 4.26 -7.33 9.61
C ASN A 147 3.58 -6.00 9.26
N ILE A 148 3.34 -5.74 7.97
CA ILE A 148 2.73 -4.48 7.51
C ILE A 148 1.35 -4.21 8.14
N LYS A 149 0.65 -5.25 8.58
CA LYS A 149 -0.64 -5.16 9.28
C LYS A 149 -0.54 -4.51 10.67
N ASP A 150 0.65 -4.50 11.24
CA ASP A 150 0.94 -3.96 12.57
C ASP A 150 1.70 -2.63 12.50
N VAL A 151 1.94 -2.11 11.30
CA VAL A 151 2.68 -0.85 11.07
C VAL A 151 1.71 0.33 11.05
N GLU A 152 2.15 1.43 11.65
CA GLU A 152 1.52 2.73 11.53
C GLU A 152 2.63 3.76 11.29
N PHE A 153 2.69 4.32 10.08
CA PHE A 153 3.86 5.11 9.69
C PHE A 153 4.01 6.42 10.47
N SER A 154 2.92 7.00 11.00
CA SER A 154 2.98 8.17 11.88
C SER A 154 3.85 7.94 13.12
N LYS A 155 3.91 6.69 13.60
CA LYS A 155 4.76 6.28 14.72
C LYS A 155 6.21 6.03 14.32
N LEU A 156 6.53 6.00 13.03
CA LEU A 156 7.87 5.70 12.52
C LEU A 156 8.58 6.93 11.93
N ILE A 157 7.82 7.91 11.45
CA ILE A 157 8.36 9.18 10.92
C ILE A 157 9.09 9.95 12.03
N ASN A 158 10.22 10.59 11.69
CA ASN A 158 11.01 11.44 12.58
C ASN A 158 11.54 10.75 13.86
N ILE A 159 11.56 9.41 13.91
CA ILE A 159 12.37 8.70 14.90
C ILE A 159 13.85 8.84 14.50
N TYR A 160 14.64 9.52 15.33
CA TYR A 160 16.08 9.77 15.17
C TYR A 160 16.98 8.82 15.95
#